data_AF-K3WLI4-F1
#
_entry.id   AF-K3WLI4-F1
#
_cell.length_a   1.000
_cell.length_b   1.000
_cell.length_c   1.000
_cell.angle_alpha   90.00
_cell.angle_beta   90.00
_cell.angle_gamma   90.00
#
_symmetry.space_group_name_H-M   'P 1'
#
loop_
_entity.id
_entity.type
_entity.pdbx_description
1 polymer ?
#
loop_
_entity_poly.entity_id
_entity_poly.type
_entity_poly.pdbx_seq_one_letter_code
_entity_poly.pdbx_strand_id
1 'polypeptide(L)'
;MPVYFAWIWCCWMAMLLQSEGVDGSFFSPQDVPGPPEKILLSAANESAMRVQFLPPERTKAEGNNGAPVLGYKVEVAKRVNGVQTFTVEANGPVLSGSYKVTFKSAAGTTESTSCIPWNATEVEFEMALEELLNIDGVSVSRSAYDGALSGYVYSIEFDGKYLVSGQQPNVLVGSQTGCQATLPRNRVLTFKGAHVTTGIPGYSPEIWEVLTRDTAGTNVIGGRFDLSLGFEGSWVQSGVTVTVTAGSKTAITSAPMVGRVNRGDMIAIGDDIFYVHASAPFTDTELPLDSYHIRVTQGSQEVKTASDFTPYVAVGEHIKIGDWEFKVTAITATALNIAKIALTGNDNWPGVSNQHVTAHKRKKVTLDANSDVAT
;
A
#
# COMPACT_ATOMS: atom_id res chain seq x y z
N MET A 1 -83.51 -0.88 58.11
CA MET A 1 -82.99 0.31 57.41
C MET A 1 -81.50 0.41 57.71
N PRO A 2 -80.58 0.66 56.75
CA PRO A 2 -80.69 0.61 55.28
C PRO A 2 -79.65 -0.34 54.62
N VAL A 3 -79.70 -0.34 53.29
CA VAL A 3 -78.98 -1.09 52.24
C VAL A 3 -77.66 -0.36 51.88
N TYR A 4 -76.68 -0.98 51.21
CA TYR A 4 -76.11 -0.57 49.89
C TYR A 4 -74.80 -1.27 49.44
N PHE A 5 -74.69 -1.40 48.11
CA PHE A 5 -73.62 -1.82 47.18
C PHE A 5 -72.22 -1.19 47.37
N ALA A 6 -71.15 -1.86 46.88
CA ALA A 6 -70.28 -1.42 45.74
C ALA A 6 -68.94 -2.21 45.66
N TRP A 7 -68.56 -2.87 44.54
CA TRP A 7 -67.86 -2.46 43.30
C TRP A 7 -66.47 -3.13 43.17
N ILE A 8 -66.19 -3.53 41.93
CA ILE A 8 -65.02 -4.19 41.36
C ILE A 8 -63.76 -3.33 41.48
N TRP A 9 -62.58 -3.92 41.69
CA TRP A 9 -61.33 -3.38 41.15
C TRP A 9 -60.34 -4.48 40.75
N CYS A 10 -59.89 -4.37 39.50
CA CYS A 10 -59.02 -5.26 38.76
C CYS A 10 -57.56 -4.92 39.11
N CYS A 11 -56.75 -5.89 39.56
CA CYS A 11 -55.30 -5.72 39.68
C CYS A 11 -54.61 -6.51 38.56
N TRP A 12 -54.07 -5.77 37.59
CA TRP A 12 -53.16 -6.28 36.57
C TRP A 12 -51.80 -6.58 37.21
N MET A 13 -51.32 -7.81 37.01
CA MET A 13 -50.01 -8.28 37.44
C MET A 13 -49.00 -7.92 36.36
N ALA A 14 -48.10 -6.96 36.65
CA ALA A 14 -47.00 -6.61 35.75
C ALA A 14 -45.93 -7.71 35.81
N MET A 15 -45.82 -8.48 34.73
CA MET A 15 -44.77 -9.47 34.54
C MET A 15 -43.52 -8.75 34.00
N LEU A 16 -42.51 -8.58 34.85
CA LEU A 16 -41.19 -8.10 34.48
C LEU A 16 -40.47 -9.21 33.68
N LEU A 17 -40.51 -9.12 32.36
CA LEU A 17 -39.61 -9.84 31.47
C LEU A 17 -38.30 -9.04 31.38
N GLN A 18 -37.27 -9.52 32.08
CA GLN A 18 -35.89 -9.13 31.78
C GLN A 18 -35.53 -9.76 30.44
N SER A 19 -35.49 -8.97 29.37
CA SER A 19 -34.88 -9.38 28.12
C SER A 19 -33.36 -9.28 28.29
N GLU A 20 -32.70 -10.41 28.48
CA GLU A 20 -31.26 -10.52 28.28
C GLU A 20 -30.97 -10.09 26.82
N GLY A 21 -30.23 -9.00 26.67
CA GLY A 21 -29.80 -8.50 25.38
C GLY A 21 -28.94 -9.59 24.73
N VAL A 22 -29.47 -10.19 23.67
CA VAL A 22 -28.66 -11.00 22.77
C VAL A 22 -27.61 -10.08 22.18
N ASP A 23 -26.34 -10.31 22.50
CA ASP A 23 -25.20 -9.74 21.78
C ASP A 23 -25.30 -10.22 20.32
N GLY A 24 -26.07 -9.47 19.53
CA GLY A 24 -26.15 -9.63 18.09
C GLY A 24 -24.82 -9.19 17.52
N SER A 25 -23.90 -10.13 17.34
CA SER A 25 -22.68 -9.91 16.55
C SER A 25 -23.10 -9.43 15.16
N PHE A 26 -23.00 -8.12 14.93
CA PHE A 26 -23.27 -7.52 13.65
C PHE A 26 -22.14 -7.88 12.69
N PHE A 27 -22.47 -8.68 11.68
CA PHE A 27 -21.59 -8.92 10.55
C PHE A 27 -21.99 -7.97 9.42
N SER A 28 -21.31 -6.83 9.30
CA SER A 28 -21.17 -6.21 7.98
C SER A 28 -20.18 -7.06 7.17
N PRO A 29 -20.36 -7.19 5.84
CA PRO A 29 -19.31 -7.75 5.00
C PRO A 29 -18.05 -6.89 5.17
N GLN A 30 -17.07 -7.42 5.91
CA GLN A 30 -15.79 -6.79 6.13
C GLN A 30 -14.86 -7.21 4.99
N ASP A 31 -14.14 -6.25 4.43
CA ASP A 31 -13.02 -6.52 3.53
C ASP A 31 -11.72 -6.00 4.17
N VAL A 32 -10.59 -6.39 3.60
CA VAL A 32 -9.27 -5.96 4.09
C VAL A 32 -9.17 -4.43 4.07
N PRO A 33 -8.69 -3.80 5.15
CA PRO A 33 -8.38 -2.37 5.13
C PRO A 33 -7.44 -2.00 3.99
N GLY A 34 -7.69 -0.87 3.33
CA GLY A 34 -6.82 -0.30 2.33
C GLY A 34 -5.44 0.08 2.86
N PRO A 35 -4.46 0.34 1.97
CA PRO A 35 -3.11 0.73 2.36
C PRO A 35 -3.07 2.13 3.00
N PRO A 36 -2.04 2.44 3.81
CA PRO A 36 -1.80 3.79 4.29
C PRO A 36 -1.34 4.70 3.14
N GLU A 37 -1.56 6.00 3.31
CA GLU A 37 -1.22 7.02 2.34
C GLU A 37 0.01 7.84 2.72
N LYS A 38 0.60 8.50 1.73
CA LYS A 38 1.66 9.52 1.91
C LYS A 38 2.74 9.10 2.90
N ILE A 39 3.46 8.03 2.58
CA ILE A 39 4.55 7.52 3.39
C ILE A 39 5.74 8.49 3.31
N LEU A 40 6.20 8.97 4.46
CA LEU A 40 7.34 9.84 4.64
C LEU A 40 8.35 9.18 5.58
N LEU A 41 9.61 9.15 5.16
CA LEU A 41 10.71 8.56 5.91
C LEU A 41 11.68 9.66 6.34
N SER A 42 12.08 9.65 7.61
CA SER A 42 13.06 10.59 8.16
C SER A 42 13.96 9.88 9.17
N ALA A 43 15.23 10.28 9.28
CA ALA A 43 16.11 9.78 10.32
C ALA A 43 15.63 10.29 11.69
N ALA A 44 15.44 9.39 12.65
CA ALA A 44 15.22 9.78 14.04
C ALA A 44 16.55 9.92 14.78
N ASN A 45 17.53 9.04 14.46
CA ASN A 45 18.93 9.10 14.85
C ASN A 45 19.76 8.11 13.99
N GLU A 46 21.01 7.82 14.36
CA GLU A 46 21.92 6.93 13.62
C GLU A 46 21.43 5.47 13.48
N SER A 47 20.56 5.00 14.37
CA SER A 47 20.06 3.62 14.39
C SER A 47 18.54 3.51 14.30
N ALA A 48 17.82 4.61 14.18
CA ALA A 48 16.35 4.65 14.17
C ALA A 48 15.82 5.55 13.06
N MET A 49 14.77 5.07 12.39
CA MET A 49 14.02 5.81 11.37
C MET A 49 12.62 6.10 11.87
N ARG A 50 12.14 7.31 11.62
CA ARG A 50 10.74 7.70 11.84
C ARG A 50 9.98 7.53 10.52
N VAL A 51 8.96 6.67 10.57
CA VAL A 51 8.00 6.45 9.48
C VAL A 51 6.73 7.24 9.81
N GLN A 52 6.34 8.16 8.93
CA GLN A 52 5.08 8.88 9.01
C GLN A 52 4.21 8.50 7.82
N PHE A 53 2.91 8.41 8.02
CA PHE A 53 1.93 8.10 6.97
C PHE A 53 0.56 8.62 7.39
N LEU A 54 -0.33 8.77 6.42
CA LEU A 54 -1.74 9.02 6.64
C LEU A 54 -2.50 7.69 6.71
N PRO A 55 -3.58 7.60 7.53
CA PRO A 55 -4.48 6.45 7.49
C PRO A 55 -5.07 6.25 6.08
N PRO A 56 -5.59 5.06 5.77
CA PRO A 56 -6.23 4.79 4.49
C PRO A 56 -7.39 5.76 4.21
N GLU A 57 -7.54 6.16 2.95
CA GLU A 57 -8.63 7.00 2.46
C GLU A 57 -10.00 6.46 2.86
N ARG A 58 -10.98 7.38 3.01
CA ARG A 58 -12.41 7.07 3.17
C ARG A 58 -12.74 6.17 4.37
N THR A 59 -11.94 6.25 5.43
CA THR A 59 -12.22 5.56 6.70
C THR A 59 -13.54 6.05 7.32
N LYS A 60 -14.46 5.11 7.61
CA LYS A 60 -15.77 5.36 8.26
C LYS A 60 -15.68 5.06 9.77
N ALA A 61 -16.76 5.29 10.51
CA ALA A 61 -16.77 5.07 11.96
C ALA A 61 -16.58 3.58 12.33
N GLU A 62 -16.95 2.71 11.42
CA GLU A 62 -16.93 1.25 11.46
C GLU A 62 -15.58 0.69 10.98
N GLY A 63 -14.67 1.56 10.52
CA GLY A 63 -13.34 1.23 10.05
C GLY A 63 -13.13 1.51 8.55
N ASN A 64 -12.10 0.92 7.98
CA ASN A 64 -11.80 1.01 6.56
C ASN A 64 -12.30 -0.27 5.87
N ASN A 65 -13.07 -0.12 4.78
CA ASN A 65 -13.78 -1.22 4.10
C ASN A 65 -14.71 -2.06 5.01
N GLY A 66 -15.14 -1.50 6.15
CA GLY A 66 -16.00 -2.16 7.13
C GLY A 66 -15.25 -2.92 8.24
N ALA A 67 -13.91 -2.91 8.23
CA ALA A 67 -13.07 -3.49 9.27
C ALA A 67 -12.27 -2.41 10.03
N PRO A 68 -12.18 -2.47 11.37
CA PRO A 68 -11.35 -1.54 12.13
C PRO A 68 -9.87 -1.73 11.79
N VAL A 69 -9.16 -0.61 11.55
CA VAL A 69 -7.70 -0.64 11.41
C VAL A 69 -7.08 -0.78 12.80
N LEU A 70 -6.61 -1.99 13.13
CA LEU A 70 -6.07 -2.30 14.46
C LEU A 70 -4.60 -1.91 14.63
N GLY A 71 -3.87 -1.76 13.53
CA GLY A 71 -2.45 -1.42 13.53
C GLY A 71 -1.86 -1.48 12.13
N TYR A 72 -0.58 -1.14 12.04
CA TYR A 72 0.17 -1.14 10.79
C TYR A 72 1.38 -2.05 10.92
N LYS A 73 1.62 -2.86 9.88
CA LYS A 73 2.84 -3.64 9.74
C LYS A 73 3.85 -2.79 8.98
N VAL A 74 4.99 -2.49 9.60
CA VAL A 74 6.10 -1.78 8.94
C VAL A 74 7.19 -2.81 8.63
N GLU A 75 7.51 -2.98 7.36
CA GLU A 75 8.57 -3.88 6.91
C GLU A 75 9.70 -3.04 6.31
N VAL A 76 10.93 -3.28 6.77
CA VAL A 76 12.13 -2.59 6.29
C VAL A 76 13.00 -3.61 5.57
N ALA A 77 13.26 -3.38 4.29
CA ALA A 77 14.21 -4.17 3.51
C ALA A 77 15.56 -3.45 3.48
N LYS A 78 16.63 -4.14 3.91
CA LYS A 78 18.00 -3.67 3.75
C LYS A 78 18.58 -4.27 2.48
N ARG A 79 19.02 -3.43 1.55
CA ARG A 79 19.85 -3.88 0.42
C ARG A 79 21.14 -4.48 0.97
N VAL A 80 21.51 -5.65 0.47
CA VAL A 80 22.80 -6.28 0.74
C VAL A 80 23.45 -6.52 -0.61
N ASN A 81 24.65 -6.00 -0.82
CA ASN A 81 25.38 -6.23 -2.06
C ASN A 81 25.84 -7.70 -2.13
N GLY A 82 25.74 -8.29 -3.32
CA GLY A 82 26.32 -9.60 -3.56
C GLY A 82 27.84 -9.49 -3.56
N VAL A 83 28.53 -10.41 -2.90
CA VAL A 83 30.00 -10.44 -2.92
C VAL A 83 30.46 -11.78 -3.46
N GLN A 84 31.36 -11.74 -4.44
CA GLN A 84 32.02 -12.90 -5.01
C GLN A 84 33.53 -12.75 -4.94
N THR A 85 34.23 -13.88 -4.88
CA THR A 85 35.67 -13.91 -5.13
C THR A 85 35.95 -14.55 -6.48
N PHE A 86 36.89 -13.98 -7.21
CA PHE A 86 37.49 -14.57 -8.40
C PHE A 86 38.98 -14.80 -8.14
N THR A 87 39.39 -16.06 -8.11
CA THR A 87 40.79 -16.44 -7.94
C THR A 87 41.40 -16.78 -9.29
N VAL A 88 42.56 -16.21 -9.58
CA VAL A 88 43.44 -16.62 -10.67
C VAL A 88 44.75 -17.14 -10.07
N GLU A 89 45.08 -18.39 -10.34
CA GLU A 89 46.31 -19.01 -9.86
C GLU A 89 47.06 -19.70 -11.00
N ALA A 90 48.38 -19.82 -10.84
CA ALA A 90 49.25 -20.48 -11.78
C ALA A 90 50.12 -21.52 -11.08
N ASN A 91 50.44 -22.60 -11.79
CA ASN A 91 51.36 -23.66 -11.34
C ASN A 91 52.85 -23.22 -11.21
N GLY A 92 53.11 -21.91 -11.13
CA GLY A 92 54.42 -21.30 -10.94
C GLY A 92 54.48 -19.85 -11.42
N PRO A 93 55.66 -19.19 -11.35
CA PRO A 93 55.80 -17.77 -11.70
C PRO A 93 55.42 -17.48 -13.16
N VAL A 94 54.63 -16.42 -13.36
CA VAL A 94 54.15 -15.95 -14.66
C VAL A 94 54.73 -14.55 -14.94
N LEU A 95 55.42 -14.41 -16.07
CA LEU A 95 56.01 -13.16 -16.55
C LEU A 95 55.01 -12.33 -17.35
N SER A 96 54.16 -12.97 -18.15
CA SER A 96 53.10 -12.32 -18.91
C SER A 96 52.00 -13.32 -19.25
N GLY A 97 50.83 -12.81 -19.65
CA GLY A 97 49.66 -13.60 -20.03
C GLY A 97 48.39 -12.78 -19.86
N SER A 98 47.30 -13.22 -20.45
CA SER A 98 45.98 -12.62 -20.23
C SER A 98 44.85 -13.65 -20.28
N TYR A 99 43.69 -13.24 -19.77
CA TYR A 99 42.49 -14.07 -19.69
C TYR A 99 41.24 -13.20 -19.86
N LYS A 100 40.10 -13.81 -20.15
CA LYS A 100 38.78 -13.16 -20.11
C LYS A 100 38.01 -13.69 -18.92
N VAL A 101 37.10 -12.86 -18.43
CA VAL A 101 36.11 -13.26 -17.44
C VAL A 101 34.74 -13.21 -18.09
N THR A 102 33.97 -14.27 -17.90
CA THR A 102 32.59 -14.38 -18.35
C THR A 102 31.66 -14.22 -17.14
N PHE A 103 30.69 -13.32 -17.26
CA PHE A 103 29.66 -13.11 -16.26
C PHE A 103 28.28 -13.44 -16.85
N LYS A 104 27.53 -14.26 -16.14
CA LYS A 104 26.13 -14.59 -16.45
C LYS A 104 25.22 -13.98 -15.39
N SER A 105 24.43 -13.00 -15.78
CA SER A 105 23.52 -12.30 -14.85
C SER A 105 22.40 -13.21 -14.35
N ALA A 106 21.72 -12.78 -13.28
CA ALA A 106 20.51 -13.46 -12.79
C ALA A 106 19.39 -13.53 -13.85
N ALA A 107 19.33 -12.54 -14.75
CA ALA A 107 18.40 -12.50 -15.88
C ALA A 107 18.77 -13.46 -17.04
N GLY A 108 19.93 -14.12 -16.97
CA GLY A 108 20.38 -15.12 -17.94
C GLY A 108 21.27 -14.58 -19.08
N THR A 109 21.49 -13.26 -19.15
CA THR A 109 22.39 -12.65 -20.14
C THR A 109 23.84 -12.96 -19.81
N THR A 110 24.61 -13.37 -20.80
CA THR A 110 26.03 -13.74 -20.65
C THR A 110 26.90 -12.80 -21.46
N GLU A 111 27.86 -12.16 -20.81
CA GLU A 111 28.84 -11.27 -21.42
C GLU A 111 30.26 -11.69 -21.02
N SER A 112 31.25 -11.30 -21.81
CA SER A 112 32.66 -11.61 -21.51
C SER A 112 33.53 -10.38 -21.73
N THR A 113 34.49 -10.19 -20.83
CA THR A 113 35.39 -9.05 -20.86
C THR A 113 36.31 -9.08 -22.09
N SER A 114 36.94 -7.94 -22.37
CA SER A 114 38.19 -7.91 -23.11
C SER A 114 39.29 -8.70 -22.38
N CYS A 115 40.45 -8.92 -23.02
CA CYS A 115 41.54 -9.67 -22.39
C CYS A 115 42.17 -8.86 -21.25
N ILE A 116 42.02 -9.36 -20.03
CA ILE A 116 42.58 -8.81 -18.80
C ILE A 116 44.00 -9.37 -18.59
N PRO A 117 45.01 -8.53 -18.31
CA PRO A 117 46.35 -9.00 -17.95
C PRO A 117 46.34 -9.96 -16.75
N TRP A 118 47.22 -10.96 -16.73
CA TRP A 118 47.26 -11.97 -15.66
C TRP A 118 47.42 -11.34 -14.25
N ASN A 119 48.16 -10.24 -14.17
CA ASN A 119 48.50 -9.51 -12.97
C ASN A 119 47.75 -8.19 -12.82
N ALA A 120 46.58 -8.07 -13.48
CA ALA A 120 45.77 -6.86 -13.46
C ALA A 120 45.58 -6.33 -12.02
N THR A 121 45.70 -5.01 -11.88
CA THR A 121 45.32 -4.27 -10.69
C THR A 121 43.82 -4.39 -10.43
N GLU A 122 43.39 -4.06 -9.21
CA GLU A 122 41.96 -4.04 -8.88
C GLU A 122 41.19 -3.08 -9.79
N VAL A 123 41.75 -1.91 -10.09
CA VAL A 123 41.18 -0.92 -11.01
C VAL A 123 41.05 -1.46 -12.43
N GLU A 124 42.08 -2.12 -12.96
CA GLU A 124 42.00 -2.72 -14.30
C GLU A 124 40.96 -3.84 -14.38
N PHE A 125 40.81 -4.63 -13.30
CA PHE A 125 39.82 -5.70 -13.24
C PHE A 125 38.40 -5.14 -13.08
N GLU A 126 38.22 -4.11 -12.27
CA GLU A 126 36.96 -3.37 -12.09
C GLU A 126 36.48 -2.79 -13.42
N MET A 127 37.33 -1.99 -14.09
CA MET A 127 37.02 -1.41 -15.40
C MET A 127 36.60 -2.48 -16.42
N ALA A 128 37.30 -3.61 -16.47
CA ALA A 128 36.98 -4.69 -17.40
C ALA A 128 35.58 -5.31 -17.14
N LEU A 129 35.13 -5.34 -15.88
CA LEU A 129 33.79 -5.80 -15.53
C LEU A 129 32.73 -4.71 -15.78
N GLU A 130 33.04 -3.44 -15.53
CA GLU A 130 32.13 -2.32 -15.80
C GLU A 130 31.88 -2.07 -17.30
N GLU A 131 32.77 -2.55 -18.18
CA GLU A 131 32.53 -2.56 -19.63
C GLU A 131 31.42 -3.53 -20.07
N LEU A 132 30.99 -4.46 -19.23
CA LEU A 132 29.95 -5.44 -19.58
C LEU A 132 28.57 -4.82 -19.48
N LEU A 133 27.78 -4.89 -20.55
CA LEU A 133 26.43 -4.31 -20.61
C LEU A 133 25.43 -4.94 -19.62
N ASN A 134 25.76 -6.09 -19.03
CA ASN A 134 24.96 -6.76 -18.01
C ASN A 134 25.44 -6.47 -16.58
N ILE A 135 26.36 -5.52 -16.40
CA ILE A 135 26.85 -5.00 -15.11
C ILE A 135 26.66 -3.48 -15.11
N ASP A 136 26.09 -2.93 -14.04
CA ASP A 136 25.84 -1.49 -13.86
C ASP A 136 26.53 -0.88 -12.63
N GLY A 137 27.47 -1.61 -12.05
CA GLY A 137 28.33 -1.16 -10.95
C GLY A 137 28.96 -2.34 -10.22
N VAL A 138 30.27 -2.28 -10.05
CA VAL A 138 31.04 -3.19 -9.20
C VAL A 138 32.16 -2.44 -8.49
N SER A 139 32.48 -2.84 -7.26
CA SER A 139 33.69 -2.43 -6.56
C SER A 139 34.62 -3.63 -6.41
N VAL A 140 35.90 -3.49 -6.75
CA VAL A 140 36.87 -4.60 -6.68
C VAL A 140 38.01 -4.27 -5.72
N SER A 141 38.39 -5.26 -4.91
CA SER A 141 39.67 -5.24 -4.18
C SER A 141 40.51 -6.46 -4.53
N ARG A 142 41.83 -6.33 -4.50
CA ARG A 142 42.75 -7.43 -4.81
C ARG A 142 43.68 -7.76 -3.66
N SER A 143 43.91 -9.05 -3.46
CA SER A 143 44.94 -9.58 -2.57
C SER A 143 45.83 -10.60 -3.29
N ALA A 144 47.03 -10.83 -2.75
CA ALA A 144 47.88 -11.92 -3.20
C ALA A 144 47.26 -13.26 -2.81
N TYR A 145 47.41 -14.27 -3.66
CA TYR A 145 46.99 -15.62 -3.31
C TYR A 145 47.92 -16.20 -2.23
N ASP A 146 47.33 -16.70 -1.15
CA ASP A 146 48.07 -17.32 -0.05
C ASP A 146 48.37 -18.80 -0.38
N GLY A 147 49.63 -19.12 -0.63
CA GLY A 147 50.07 -20.48 -0.96
C GLY A 147 51.42 -20.56 -1.69
N ALA A 148 51.81 -21.77 -2.08
CA ALA A 148 53.03 -22.01 -2.87
C ALA A 148 52.88 -21.65 -4.37
N LEU A 149 51.68 -21.26 -4.78
CA LEU A 149 51.33 -20.90 -6.16
C LEU A 149 51.40 -19.39 -6.37
N SER A 150 51.63 -18.97 -7.61
CA SER A 150 51.58 -17.54 -7.98
C SER A 150 50.16 -17.19 -8.39
N GLY A 151 49.53 -16.22 -7.73
CA GLY A 151 48.12 -15.90 -7.99
C GLY A 151 47.61 -14.65 -7.31
N TYR A 152 46.37 -14.30 -7.62
CA TYR A 152 45.62 -13.18 -7.03
C TYR A 152 44.19 -13.59 -6.73
N VAL A 153 43.64 -13.02 -5.67
CA VAL A 153 42.21 -13.13 -5.32
C VAL A 153 41.59 -11.74 -5.45
N TYR A 154 40.61 -11.63 -6.33
CA TYR A 154 39.78 -10.44 -6.47
C TYR A 154 38.51 -10.65 -5.65
N SER A 155 38.17 -9.71 -4.79
CA SER A 155 36.88 -9.63 -4.11
C SER A 155 36.04 -8.58 -4.83
N ILE A 156 34.92 -9.02 -5.38
CA ILE A 156 34.02 -8.24 -6.23
C ILE A 156 32.72 -8.03 -5.46
N GLU A 157 32.42 -6.79 -5.16
CA GLU A 157 31.15 -6.35 -4.61
C GLU A 157 30.26 -5.82 -5.74
N PHE A 158 29.10 -6.45 -5.94
CA PHE A 158 28.10 -6.02 -6.92
C PHE A 158 27.22 -4.92 -6.31
N ASP A 159 27.63 -3.66 -6.51
CA ASP A 159 27.01 -2.47 -5.95
C ASP A 159 26.14 -1.68 -6.97
N GLY A 160 26.05 -2.14 -8.21
CA GLY A 160 25.13 -1.66 -9.24
C GLY A 160 23.65 -1.72 -8.83
N LYS A 161 22.92 -0.64 -9.11
CA LYS A 161 21.59 -0.38 -8.54
C LYS A 161 20.47 -1.21 -9.18
N TYR A 162 20.64 -1.65 -10.43
CA TYR A 162 19.60 -2.23 -11.26
C TYR A 162 19.98 -3.62 -11.78
N LEU A 163 21.03 -3.74 -12.60
CA LEU A 163 21.36 -4.97 -13.33
C LEU A 163 21.96 -6.06 -12.44
N VAL A 164 22.84 -5.66 -11.51
CA VAL A 164 23.46 -6.57 -10.54
C VAL A 164 22.87 -6.45 -9.13
N SER A 165 21.66 -5.89 -9.03
CA SER A 165 20.97 -5.80 -7.75
C SER A 165 20.49 -7.18 -7.28
N GLY A 166 20.74 -7.48 -6.00
CA GLY A 166 20.30 -8.73 -5.37
C GLY A 166 21.21 -9.93 -5.63
N GLN A 167 20.62 -11.13 -5.57
CA GLN A 167 21.39 -12.37 -5.63
C GLN A 167 21.99 -12.56 -7.03
N GLN A 168 23.30 -12.77 -7.09
CA GLN A 168 24.00 -13.22 -8.29
C GLN A 168 24.17 -14.74 -8.22
N PRO A 169 23.34 -15.54 -8.91
CA PRO A 169 23.37 -17.00 -8.75
C PRO A 169 24.58 -17.66 -9.42
N ASN A 170 25.11 -17.05 -10.49
CA ASN A 170 26.25 -17.57 -11.23
C ASN A 170 27.55 -16.94 -10.73
N VAL A 171 28.62 -17.73 -10.70
CA VAL A 171 29.97 -17.24 -10.41
C VAL A 171 30.67 -16.76 -11.68
N LEU A 172 31.63 -15.85 -11.54
CA LEU A 172 32.52 -15.47 -12.65
C LEU A 172 33.35 -16.67 -13.12
N VAL A 173 33.49 -16.83 -14.44
CA VAL A 173 34.25 -17.93 -15.06
C VAL A 173 35.39 -17.36 -15.91
N GLY A 174 36.61 -17.85 -15.70
CA GLY A 174 37.78 -17.42 -16.46
C GLY A 174 38.10 -18.30 -17.67
N SER A 175 38.66 -17.72 -18.72
CA SER A 175 39.15 -18.44 -19.90
C SER A 175 40.35 -17.76 -20.54
N GLN A 176 41.32 -18.52 -21.05
CA GLN A 176 42.45 -17.97 -21.82
C GLN A 176 42.19 -17.97 -23.33
N THR A 177 41.03 -18.47 -23.79
CA THR A 177 40.73 -18.59 -25.22
C THR A 177 40.71 -17.22 -25.90
N GLY A 178 41.55 -17.06 -26.93
CA GLY A 178 41.65 -15.80 -27.68
C GLY A 178 42.43 -14.70 -26.96
N CYS A 179 43.10 -15.00 -25.85
CA CYS A 179 43.99 -14.07 -25.15
C CYS A 179 45.46 -14.48 -25.27
N GLN A 180 46.36 -13.59 -24.83
CA GLN A 180 47.79 -13.85 -24.85
C GLN A 180 48.12 -15.04 -23.94
N ALA A 181 48.76 -16.05 -24.52
CA ALA A 181 49.26 -17.19 -23.76
C ALA A 181 50.24 -16.74 -22.67
N THR A 182 50.28 -17.51 -21.59
CA THR A 182 51.19 -17.30 -20.48
C THR A 182 52.64 -17.50 -20.90
N LEU A 183 53.54 -16.67 -20.35
CA LEU A 183 54.98 -16.87 -20.38
C LEU A 183 55.50 -17.13 -18.96
N PRO A 184 56.31 -18.18 -18.74
CA PRO A 184 56.67 -19.24 -19.70
C PRO A 184 55.47 -20.09 -20.15
N ARG A 185 55.52 -20.67 -21.36
CA ARG A 185 54.37 -21.40 -21.97
C ARG A 185 53.90 -22.65 -21.22
N ASN A 186 54.72 -23.18 -20.31
CA ASN A 186 54.34 -24.31 -19.45
C ASN A 186 53.54 -23.87 -18.20
N ARG A 187 53.30 -22.56 -18.03
CA ARG A 187 52.43 -22.05 -16.98
C ARG A 187 50.98 -22.15 -17.40
N VAL A 188 50.15 -22.73 -16.54
CA VAL A 188 48.72 -22.89 -16.77
C VAL A 188 47.97 -22.05 -15.76
N LEU A 189 47.08 -21.17 -16.22
CA LEU A 189 46.19 -20.43 -15.33
C LEU A 189 44.99 -21.29 -14.98
N THR A 190 44.63 -21.30 -13.71
CA THR A 190 43.42 -21.91 -13.17
C THR A 190 42.56 -20.81 -12.57
N PHE A 191 41.25 -20.90 -12.82
CA PHE A 191 40.29 -19.89 -12.39
C PHE A 191 39.25 -20.51 -11.46
N LYS A 192 38.91 -19.80 -10.38
CA LYS A 192 37.90 -20.24 -9.42
C LYS A 192 37.04 -19.06 -8.98
N GLY A 193 35.78 -19.07 -9.38
CA GLY A 193 34.75 -18.18 -8.84
C GLY A 193 34.07 -18.80 -7.62
N ALA A 194 33.75 -18.00 -6.62
CA ALA A 194 32.98 -18.43 -5.45
C ALA A 194 32.11 -17.29 -4.89
N HIS A 195 30.97 -17.66 -4.32
CA HIS A 195 30.11 -16.73 -3.58
C HIS A 195 30.63 -16.53 -2.16
N VAL A 196 30.64 -15.30 -1.68
CA VAL A 196 30.93 -14.95 -0.28
C VAL A 196 29.65 -14.50 0.41
N THR A 197 28.94 -13.56 -0.19
CA THR A 197 27.72 -12.98 0.37
C THR A 197 26.60 -13.03 -0.67
N THR A 198 25.46 -13.58 -0.28
CA THR A 198 24.24 -13.55 -1.10
C THR A 198 23.64 -12.15 -1.07
N GLY A 199 23.54 -11.51 -2.24
CA GLY A 199 22.92 -10.19 -2.35
C GLY A 199 21.41 -10.23 -2.11
N ILE A 200 20.89 -9.19 -1.47
CA ILE A 200 19.46 -8.93 -1.29
C ILE A 200 19.12 -7.67 -2.09
N PRO A 201 18.20 -7.74 -3.06
CA PRO A 201 17.88 -6.60 -3.90
C PRO A 201 17.32 -5.46 -3.04
N GLY A 202 17.72 -4.23 -3.37
CA GLY A 202 17.12 -3.06 -2.76
C GLY A 202 15.69 -2.86 -3.26
N TYR A 203 14.86 -2.20 -2.46
CA TYR A 203 13.58 -1.71 -2.95
C TYR A 203 13.84 -0.57 -3.94
N SER A 204 13.49 -0.77 -5.22
CA SER A 204 13.47 0.28 -6.22
C SER A 204 12.02 0.72 -6.41
N PRO A 205 11.60 1.90 -5.93
CA PRO A 205 10.29 2.42 -6.29
C PRO A 205 10.24 2.64 -7.80
N GLU A 206 9.07 2.41 -8.39
CA GLU A 206 8.82 2.79 -9.77
C GLU A 206 8.82 4.33 -9.83
N ILE A 207 9.81 4.89 -10.53
CA ILE A 207 9.91 6.34 -10.73
C ILE A 207 9.45 6.61 -12.16
N TRP A 208 8.33 7.33 -12.28
CA TRP A 208 7.83 7.83 -13.56
C TRP A 208 8.47 9.19 -13.83
N GLU A 209 9.29 9.29 -14.87
CA GLU A 209 9.87 10.55 -15.32
C GLU A 209 9.01 11.15 -16.44
N VAL A 210 8.52 12.37 -16.23
CA VAL A 210 7.82 13.13 -17.28
C VAL A 210 8.83 14.00 -18.01
N LEU A 211 9.30 13.53 -19.16
CA LEU A 211 10.15 14.30 -20.05
C LEU A 211 9.28 15.18 -20.96
N THR A 212 9.46 16.49 -20.88
CA THR A 212 8.89 17.44 -21.84
C THR A 212 9.99 17.85 -22.83
N ARG A 213 9.74 17.68 -24.13
CA ARG A 213 10.70 18.00 -25.21
C ARG A 213 10.06 18.97 -26.18
N ASP A 214 10.66 20.15 -26.33
CA ASP A 214 10.35 21.06 -27.42
C ASP A 214 11.15 20.62 -28.66
N THR A 215 10.46 20.16 -29.69
CA THR A 215 11.05 19.73 -30.97
C THR A 215 11.74 20.88 -31.71
N ALA A 216 11.46 22.15 -31.35
CA ALA A 216 12.00 23.33 -32.00
C ALA A 216 13.19 23.99 -31.25
N GLY A 217 13.59 23.49 -30.06
CA GLY A 217 14.74 24.01 -29.32
C GLY A 217 14.61 25.45 -28.83
N THR A 218 13.38 25.97 -28.72
CA THR A 218 13.10 27.38 -28.39
C THR A 218 13.03 27.66 -26.90
N ASN A 219 13.16 26.63 -26.04
CA ASN A 219 13.10 26.75 -24.57
C ASN A 219 11.85 27.49 -24.06
N VAL A 220 10.70 27.31 -24.71
CA VAL A 220 9.42 27.85 -24.21
C VAL A 220 8.47 26.71 -23.87
N ILE A 221 8.76 26.01 -22.78
CA ILE A 221 7.77 25.16 -22.12
C ILE A 221 7.10 26.03 -21.06
N GLY A 222 5.99 26.66 -21.44
CA GLY A 222 5.13 27.43 -20.54
C GLY A 222 3.75 26.80 -20.44
N GLY A 223 3.22 26.69 -19.23
CA GLY A 223 1.91 26.10 -18.96
C GLY A 223 1.89 25.31 -17.65
N ARG A 224 0.72 24.80 -17.28
CA ARG A 224 0.53 23.86 -16.18
C ARG A 224 -0.03 22.58 -16.79
N PHE A 225 0.46 21.43 -16.32
CA PHE A 225 -0.19 20.14 -16.54
C PHE A 225 -0.38 19.49 -15.18
N ASP A 226 -1.51 18.79 -15.03
CA ASP A 226 -1.79 18.00 -13.84
C ASP A 226 -1.61 16.52 -14.19
N LEU A 227 -1.04 15.75 -13.28
CA LEU A 227 -0.87 14.29 -13.38
C LEU A 227 -1.85 13.64 -12.41
N SER A 228 -2.75 12.79 -12.89
CA SER A 228 -3.55 11.91 -12.05
C SER A 228 -3.24 10.45 -12.38
N LEU A 229 -3.16 9.61 -11.34
CA LEU A 229 -3.07 8.16 -11.45
C LEU A 229 -4.46 7.61 -11.14
N GLY A 230 -5.11 7.04 -12.14
CA GLY A 230 -6.54 6.72 -12.12
C GLY A 230 -7.33 7.69 -13.01
N PHE A 231 -8.25 7.15 -13.82
CA PHE A 231 -9.01 7.92 -14.79
C PHE A 231 -9.93 8.94 -14.09
N GLU A 232 -9.54 10.22 -14.08
CA GLU A 232 -10.40 11.36 -13.76
C GLU A 232 -10.82 12.09 -15.04
N GLY A 233 -11.49 11.37 -15.95
CA GLY A 233 -12.25 12.03 -17.01
C GLY A 233 -13.46 12.78 -16.45
N SER A 234 -14.06 13.67 -17.26
CA SER A 234 -15.37 14.25 -16.93
C SER A 234 -16.39 13.12 -16.73
N TRP A 235 -17.15 13.16 -15.64
CA TRP A 235 -18.21 12.18 -15.37
C TRP A 235 -19.20 12.07 -16.54
N VAL A 236 -19.37 10.85 -17.07
CA VAL A 236 -20.32 10.57 -18.14
C VAL A 236 -21.54 9.88 -17.54
N GLN A 237 -22.73 10.47 -17.72
CA GLN A 237 -23.97 9.90 -17.22
C GLN A 237 -24.29 8.59 -17.97
N SER A 238 -24.48 7.48 -17.22
CA SER A 238 -24.67 6.15 -17.81
C SER A 238 -26.09 5.88 -18.34
N GLY A 239 -27.06 6.74 -17.99
CA GLY A 239 -28.49 6.55 -18.29
C GLY A 239 -29.17 5.42 -17.50
N VAL A 240 -28.44 4.75 -16.60
CA VAL A 240 -28.95 3.67 -15.74
C VAL A 240 -29.39 4.27 -14.40
N THR A 241 -30.60 3.94 -13.94
CA THR A 241 -31.02 4.31 -12.60
C THR A 241 -30.52 3.27 -11.61
N VAL A 242 -30.02 3.75 -10.48
CA VAL A 242 -29.40 2.94 -9.45
C VAL A 242 -30.13 3.18 -8.13
N THR A 243 -30.51 2.11 -7.46
CA THR A 243 -31.09 2.16 -6.11
C THR A 243 -30.14 1.46 -5.15
N VAL A 244 -29.68 2.17 -4.13
CA VAL A 244 -28.86 1.61 -3.06
C VAL A 244 -29.72 1.61 -1.81
N THR A 245 -30.05 0.42 -1.29
CA THR A 245 -30.66 0.33 0.04
C THR A 245 -29.67 0.87 1.07
N ALA A 246 -30.14 1.67 2.02
CA ALA A 246 -29.27 2.16 3.10
C ALA A 246 -28.52 0.98 3.75
N GLY A 247 -27.23 1.14 4.05
CA GLY A 247 -26.38 0.10 4.61
C GLY A 247 -25.89 -0.96 3.61
N SER A 248 -26.38 -0.97 2.36
CA SER A 248 -25.97 -1.94 1.34
C SER A 248 -24.66 -1.55 0.65
N LYS A 249 -23.79 -2.55 0.40
CA LYS A 249 -22.66 -2.49 -0.54
C LYS A 249 -23.03 -2.97 -1.95
N THR A 250 -24.31 -3.17 -2.21
CA THR A 250 -24.82 -3.59 -3.52
C THR A 250 -25.84 -2.57 -4.01
N ALA A 251 -25.56 -2.00 -5.18
CA ALA A 251 -26.46 -1.14 -5.92
C ALA A 251 -27.33 -2.00 -6.85
N ILE A 252 -28.64 -1.83 -6.79
CA ILE A 252 -29.58 -2.45 -7.73
C ILE A 252 -29.69 -1.54 -8.95
N THR A 253 -29.36 -2.05 -10.12
CA THR A 253 -29.33 -1.27 -11.37
C THR A 253 -30.53 -1.60 -12.26
N SER A 254 -31.08 -0.60 -12.95
CA SER A 254 -32.19 -0.80 -13.88
C SER A 254 -31.81 -1.48 -15.19
N ALA A 255 -30.50 -1.64 -15.45
CA ALA A 255 -29.93 -2.26 -16.63
C ALA A 255 -28.51 -2.81 -16.32
N PRO A 256 -27.97 -3.71 -17.17
CA PRO A 256 -26.63 -4.27 -17.00
C PRO A 256 -25.54 -3.20 -17.00
N MET A 257 -24.73 -3.22 -15.94
CA MET A 257 -23.51 -2.41 -15.81
C MET A 257 -22.25 -3.21 -16.15
N VAL A 258 -22.35 -4.54 -16.26
CA VAL A 258 -21.26 -5.42 -16.71
C VAL A 258 -20.86 -5.02 -18.14
N GLY A 259 -19.56 -4.75 -18.33
CA GLY A 259 -19.02 -4.27 -19.61
C GLY A 259 -19.23 -2.78 -19.89
N ARG A 260 -19.94 -2.06 -19.02
CA ARG A 260 -20.02 -0.58 -19.02
C ARG A 260 -19.09 0.05 -18.01
N VAL A 261 -18.90 -0.63 -16.88
CA VAL A 261 -17.92 -0.31 -15.85
C VAL A 261 -17.13 -1.56 -15.50
N ASN A 262 -15.85 -1.40 -15.20
CA ASN A 262 -14.95 -2.44 -14.76
C ASN A 262 -14.79 -2.41 -13.24
N ARG A 263 -14.21 -3.47 -12.70
CA ARG A 263 -13.85 -3.52 -11.29
C ARG A 263 -12.74 -2.53 -10.99
N GLY A 264 -12.86 -1.82 -9.87
CA GLY A 264 -11.98 -0.71 -9.51
C GLY A 264 -12.34 0.61 -10.19
N ASP A 265 -13.32 0.64 -11.12
CA ASP A 265 -13.76 1.90 -11.72
C ASP A 265 -14.48 2.76 -10.68
N MET A 266 -14.29 4.07 -10.80
CA MET A 266 -14.94 5.05 -9.97
C MET A 266 -16.33 5.38 -10.55
N ILE A 267 -17.37 5.35 -9.72
CA ILE A 267 -18.74 5.65 -10.12
C ILE A 267 -19.35 6.68 -9.16
N ALA A 268 -20.15 7.59 -9.70
CA ALA A 268 -20.94 8.52 -8.91
C ALA A 268 -22.40 8.07 -8.86
N ILE A 269 -22.98 7.99 -7.66
CA ILE A 269 -24.41 7.73 -7.44
C ILE A 269 -24.95 8.89 -6.62
N GLY A 270 -25.66 9.81 -7.29
CA GLY A 270 -25.99 11.10 -6.68
C GLY A 270 -24.74 11.94 -6.48
N ASP A 271 -24.55 12.46 -5.26
CA ASP A 271 -23.37 13.27 -4.89
C ASP A 271 -22.20 12.41 -4.34
N ASP A 272 -22.43 11.11 -4.15
CA ASP A 272 -21.47 10.20 -3.54
C ASP A 272 -20.65 9.43 -4.60
N ILE A 273 -19.37 9.24 -4.32
CA ILE A 273 -18.42 8.54 -5.18
C ILE A 273 -18.07 7.17 -4.56
N PHE A 274 -18.10 6.14 -5.39
CA PHE A 274 -17.79 4.75 -5.05
C PHE A 274 -16.76 4.17 -5.99
N TYR A 275 -16.13 3.07 -5.57
CA TYR A 275 -15.44 2.17 -6.48
C TYR A 275 -16.25 0.89 -6.70
N VAL A 276 -16.22 0.36 -7.92
CA VAL A 276 -16.74 -0.97 -8.20
C VAL A 276 -15.86 -1.99 -7.47
N HIS A 277 -16.47 -2.81 -6.62
CA HIS A 277 -15.72 -3.73 -5.75
C HIS A 277 -14.84 -4.71 -6.56
N ALA A 278 -13.62 -4.96 -6.07
CA ALA A 278 -12.61 -5.77 -6.76
C ALA A 278 -12.96 -7.27 -6.92
N SER A 279 -13.74 -7.86 -6.01
CA SER A 279 -14.01 -9.30 -5.98
C SER A 279 -15.49 -9.68 -5.75
N ALA A 280 -16.33 -8.78 -5.22
CA ALA A 280 -17.73 -9.11 -4.92
C ALA A 280 -18.55 -9.44 -6.19
N PRO A 281 -19.64 -10.22 -6.07
CA PRO A 281 -20.49 -10.57 -7.22
C PRO A 281 -20.91 -9.34 -8.01
N PHE A 282 -20.66 -9.36 -9.32
CA PHE A 282 -21.05 -8.30 -10.24
C PHE A 282 -21.93 -8.95 -11.32
N THR A 283 -23.22 -8.65 -11.28
CA THR A 283 -24.23 -9.25 -12.16
C THR A 283 -24.93 -8.18 -13.00
N ASP A 284 -25.84 -8.61 -13.86
CA ASP A 284 -26.62 -7.71 -14.73
C ASP A 284 -27.54 -6.74 -13.97
N THR A 285 -27.86 -7.02 -12.71
CA THR A 285 -28.75 -6.18 -11.88
C THR A 285 -28.11 -5.72 -10.58
N GLU A 286 -26.92 -6.21 -10.24
CA GLU A 286 -26.24 -5.93 -8.99
C GLU A 286 -24.83 -5.38 -9.26
N LEU A 287 -24.65 -4.10 -8.94
CA LEU A 287 -23.38 -3.41 -9.02
C LEU A 287 -22.75 -3.39 -7.61
N PRO A 288 -21.63 -4.10 -7.40
CA PRO A 288 -21.02 -4.14 -6.08
C PRO A 288 -20.20 -2.87 -5.84
N LEU A 289 -20.41 -2.28 -4.67
CA LEU A 289 -19.79 -1.05 -4.18
C LEU A 289 -18.75 -1.39 -3.12
N ASP A 290 -17.71 -0.58 -3.03
CA ASP A 290 -16.70 -0.64 -1.97
C ASP A 290 -17.26 -0.23 -0.59
N SER A 291 -18.34 0.57 -0.54
CA SER A 291 -18.89 1.12 0.71
C SER A 291 -20.44 1.36 0.72
N TYR A 292 -21.04 1.58 1.90
CA TYR A 292 -22.50 1.75 2.12
C TYR A 292 -22.94 3.17 2.59
N HIS A 293 -24.25 3.51 2.52
CA HIS A 293 -24.82 4.87 2.79
C HIS A 293 -26.06 4.87 3.73
N ILE A 294 -26.50 6.03 4.26
CA ILE A 294 -27.72 6.19 5.10
C ILE A 294 -28.70 7.26 4.56
N ARG A 295 -29.95 7.31 5.05
CA ARG A 295 -31.04 8.18 4.52
C ARG A 295 -31.52 9.24 5.52
N VAL A 296 -31.71 10.48 5.05
CA VAL A 296 -32.28 11.61 5.81
C VAL A 296 -33.48 12.27 5.10
N THR A 297 -34.44 12.82 5.87
CA THR A 297 -35.65 13.49 5.34
C THR A 297 -35.74 14.92 5.87
N GLN A 298 -35.93 15.91 4.99
CA GLN A 298 -36.10 17.33 5.35
C GLN A 298 -37.24 17.53 6.33
N GLY A 299 -36.98 18.31 7.38
CA GLY A 299 -37.97 18.58 8.41
C GLY A 299 -38.21 17.42 9.38
N SER A 300 -37.46 16.32 9.27
CA SER A 300 -37.52 15.18 10.20
C SER A 300 -36.40 15.25 11.24
N GLN A 301 -36.70 14.80 12.47
CA GLN A 301 -35.68 14.47 13.49
C GLN A 301 -35.23 13.02 13.38
N GLU A 302 -35.86 12.24 12.49
CA GLU A 302 -35.61 10.82 12.26
C GLU A 302 -34.68 10.65 11.05
N VAL A 303 -33.50 10.09 11.31
CA VAL A 303 -32.55 9.60 10.31
C VAL A 303 -32.79 8.12 10.14
N LYS A 304 -33.24 7.70 8.95
CA LYS A 304 -33.60 6.31 8.70
C LYS A 304 -32.35 5.49 8.42
N THR A 305 -32.23 4.40 9.15
CA THR A 305 -31.15 3.44 9.08
C THR A 305 -31.70 2.07 8.72
N ALA A 306 -30.93 1.25 8.02
CA ALA A 306 -31.39 -0.09 7.65
C ALA A 306 -31.33 -1.10 8.81
N SER A 307 -30.72 -0.69 9.92
CA SER A 307 -30.48 -1.51 11.10
C SER A 307 -30.43 -0.65 12.35
N ASP A 308 -30.40 -1.30 13.51
CA ASP A 308 -30.23 -0.64 14.80
C ASP A 308 -28.83 -0.01 14.89
N PHE A 309 -28.75 1.27 15.24
CA PHE A 309 -27.49 2.01 15.35
C PHE A 309 -26.96 2.09 16.79
N THR A 310 -27.66 1.50 17.77
CA THR A 310 -27.27 1.44 19.18
C THR A 310 -25.83 0.92 19.39
N PRO A 311 -25.30 -0.01 18.58
CA PRO A 311 -23.90 -0.46 18.71
C PRO A 311 -22.84 0.57 18.30
N TYR A 312 -23.16 1.51 17.40
CA TYR A 312 -22.18 2.44 16.82
C TYR A 312 -22.18 3.79 17.51
N VAL A 313 -23.36 4.22 17.93
CA VAL A 313 -23.60 5.54 18.50
C VAL A 313 -24.50 5.37 19.71
N ALA A 314 -24.17 6.03 20.81
CA ALA A 314 -25.00 6.01 22.03
C ALA A 314 -25.89 7.26 22.09
N VAL A 315 -27.02 7.14 22.79
CA VAL A 315 -27.84 8.31 23.13
C VAL A 315 -26.99 9.32 23.90
N GLY A 316 -26.98 10.54 23.40
CA GLY A 316 -26.17 11.64 23.91
C GLY A 316 -24.87 11.89 23.17
N GLU A 317 -24.44 11.01 22.26
CA GLU A 317 -23.25 11.23 21.44
C GLU A 317 -23.49 12.20 20.29
N HIS A 318 -22.40 12.82 19.84
CA HIS A 318 -22.41 13.81 18.76
C HIS A 318 -22.01 13.14 17.45
N ILE A 319 -22.85 13.35 16.44
CA ILE A 319 -22.66 12.88 15.07
C ILE A 319 -22.70 14.06 14.11
N LYS A 320 -21.92 13.98 13.04
CA LYS A 320 -21.98 14.93 11.93
C LYS A 320 -22.67 14.25 10.76
N ILE A 321 -23.67 14.89 10.18
CA ILE A 321 -24.41 14.39 9.02
C ILE A 321 -24.41 15.52 7.98
N GLY A 322 -23.78 15.30 6.82
CA GLY A 322 -23.47 16.38 5.89
C GLY A 322 -22.66 17.48 6.58
N ASP A 323 -23.09 18.74 6.47
CA ASP A 323 -22.41 19.90 7.09
C ASP A 323 -22.85 20.20 8.53
N TRP A 324 -23.81 19.45 9.07
CA TRP A 324 -24.42 19.76 10.37
C TRP A 324 -24.05 18.75 11.45
N GLU A 325 -23.87 19.24 12.68
CA GLU A 325 -23.63 18.41 13.86
C GLU A 325 -24.89 18.27 14.71
N PHE A 326 -25.15 17.04 15.16
CA PHE A 326 -26.31 16.66 15.94
C PHE A 326 -25.93 15.82 17.13
N LYS A 327 -26.75 15.88 18.17
CA LYS A 327 -26.74 14.95 19.31
C LYS A 327 -27.79 13.87 19.06
N VAL A 328 -27.44 12.61 19.30
CA VAL A 328 -28.40 11.50 19.25
C VAL A 328 -29.31 11.55 20.48
N THR A 329 -30.63 11.57 20.28
CA THR A 329 -31.64 11.67 21.35
C THR A 329 -32.35 10.36 21.64
N ALA A 330 -32.53 9.51 20.63
CA ALA A 330 -33.04 8.16 20.78
C ALA A 330 -32.59 7.30 19.59
N ILE A 331 -32.60 5.99 19.79
CA ILE A 331 -32.25 5.02 18.76
C ILE A 331 -33.33 3.94 18.74
N THR A 332 -33.72 3.54 17.53
CA THR A 332 -34.65 2.44 17.27
C THR A 332 -34.01 1.47 16.29
N ALA A 333 -34.67 0.33 16.07
CA ALA A 333 -34.18 -0.71 15.17
C ALA A 333 -33.96 -0.25 13.71
N THR A 334 -34.53 0.87 13.29
CA THR A 334 -34.42 1.38 11.90
C THR A 334 -34.30 2.90 11.81
N ALA A 335 -34.03 3.57 12.94
CA ALA A 335 -33.86 5.01 12.94
C ALA A 335 -33.04 5.54 14.11
N LEU A 336 -32.33 6.64 13.85
CA LEU A 336 -31.72 7.53 14.83
C LEU A 336 -32.58 8.79 14.95
N ASN A 337 -32.94 9.17 16.17
CA ASN A 337 -33.47 10.50 16.46
C ASN A 337 -32.33 11.46 16.80
N ILE A 338 -32.36 12.64 16.22
CA ILE A 338 -31.32 13.67 16.32
C ILE A 338 -31.89 14.99 16.85
N ALA A 339 -31.08 15.72 17.60
CA ALA A 339 -31.31 17.11 18.00
C ALA A 339 -30.09 17.97 17.67
N LYS A 340 -30.29 19.26 17.40
CA LYS A 340 -29.16 20.15 17.13
C LYS A 340 -28.33 20.36 18.40
N ILE A 341 -27.03 20.58 18.21
CA ILE A 341 -26.09 20.87 19.31
C ILE A 341 -26.15 22.36 19.72
N ALA A 342 -26.78 23.23 18.92
CA ALA A 342 -26.87 24.67 19.17
C ALA A 342 -27.97 25.05 20.20
N LEU A 343 -27.74 26.08 21.01
CA LEU A 343 -28.63 26.54 22.09
C LEU A 343 -29.98 27.15 21.63
N THR A 344 -30.15 27.39 20.33
CA THR A 344 -31.40 27.91 19.74
C THR A 344 -31.59 27.37 18.31
N GLY A 345 -32.77 26.86 17.99
CA GLY A 345 -33.15 26.43 16.64
C GLY A 345 -34.10 25.22 16.62
N ASN A 346 -34.65 24.92 15.43
CA ASN A 346 -35.41 23.68 15.21
C ASN A 346 -34.43 22.49 15.06
N ASP A 347 -34.70 21.41 15.80
CA ASP A 347 -33.97 20.14 15.84
C ASP A 347 -34.08 19.30 14.56
N ASN A 348 -34.99 19.68 13.66
CA ASN A 348 -35.21 18.97 12.41
C ASN A 348 -34.02 19.10 11.44
N TRP A 349 -33.83 18.07 10.61
CA TRP A 349 -32.88 18.07 9.50
C TRP A 349 -33.12 19.29 8.58
N PRO A 350 -32.13 20.20 8.47
CA PRO A 350 -32.31 21.46 7.77
C PRO A 350 -32.08 21.36 6.25
N GLY A 351 -31.37 20.33 5.79
CA GLY A 351 -31.09 20.08 4.38
C GLY A 351 -32.29 19.51 3.62
N VAL A 352 -32.23 19.55 2.29
CA VAL A 352 -33.18 18.83 1.43
C VAL A 352 -33.18 17.33 1.76
N SER A 353 -34.32 16.67 1.58
CA SER A 353 -34.44 15.23 1.78
C SER A 353 -33.46 14.52 0.84
N ASN A 354 -32.61 13.67 1.38
CA ASN A 354 -31.59 12.98 0.59
C ASN A 354 -31.46 11.53 1.07
N GLN A 355 -31.49 10.60 0.11
CA GLN A 355 -31.36 9.17 0.37
C GLN A 355 -29.89 8.72 0.51
N HIS A 356 -28.95 9.64 0.25
CA HIS A 356 -27.53 9.41 0.12
C HIS A 356 -26.76 10.42 0.98
N VAL A 357 -26.82 10.27 2.29
CA VAL A 357 -26.02 11.11 3.21
C VAL A 357 -25.22 10.21 4.12
N THR A 358 -23.99 10.58 4.44
CA THR A 358 -23.13 9.81 5.35
C THR A 358 -23.12 10.47 6.74
N ALA A 359 -23.30 9.67 7.80
CA ALA A 359 -23.09 10.13 9.17
C ALA A 359 -21.68 9.76 9.65
N HIS A 360 -21.03 10.70 10.32
CA HIS A 360 -19.73 10.54 10.96
C HIS A 360 -19.90 10.66 12.48
N LYS A 361 -19.43 9.66 13.23
CA LYS A 361 -19.33 9.77 14.70
C LYS A 361 -18.07 10.55 15.08
N ARG A 362 -18.17 11.46 16.05
CA ARG A 362 -17.02 12.18 16.57
C ARG A 362 -16.11 11.24 17.35
N LYS A 363 -14.87 11.02 16.89
CA LYS A 363 -13.85 10.25 17.62
C LYS A 363 -13.43 11.03 18.88
N LYS A 364 -13.67 10.45 20.06
CA LYS A 364 -13.10 10.94 21.33
C LYS A 364 -11.78 10.23 21.56
N VAL A 365 -10.71 11.00 21.75
CA VAL A 365 -9.41 10.50 22.21
C VAL A 365 -9.12 11.18 23.54
N THR A 366 -8.97 10.37 24.59
CA THR A 366 -8.39 10.83 25.86
C THR A 366 -6.88 10.73 25.70
N LEU A 367 -6.18 11.85 25.78
CA LEU A 367 -4.73 11.91 25.73
C LEU A 367 -4.21 12.21 27.13
N ASP A 368 -3.40 11.31 27.68
CA ASP A 368 -2.58 11.59 28.84
C ASP A 368 -1.24 12.16 28.36
N ALA A 369 -0.92 13.39 28.77
CA ALA A 369 0.36 14.02 28.51
C ALA A 369 1.26 13.88 29.74
N ASN A 370 2.21 12.94 29.71
CA ASN A 370 3.33 12.95 30.63
C ASN A 370 4.54 13.60 29.97
N SER A 371 5.09 14.63 30.62
CA SER A 371 6.32 15.30 30.22
C SER A 371 7.51 14.64 30.91
N ASP A 372 8.28 13.82 30.20
CA ASP A 372 9.58 13.39 30.70
C ASP A 372 10.69 14.32 30.20
N VAL A 373 11.45 14.81 31.17
CA VAL A 373 12.56 15.75 31.05
C VAL A 373 13.76 15.03 30.44
N ALA A 374 14.27 15.55 29.33
CA ALA A 374 15.53 15.10 28.76
C ALA A 374 16.69 15.58 29.64
N THR A 375 17.50 14.64 30.14
CA THR A 375 18.86 14.88 30.65
C THR A 375 19.88 14.39 29.65
#